data_AF-A0A6L6IPQ8-F1
#
_entry.id   AF-A0A6L6IPQ8-F1
#
_cell.length_a   1.000
_cell.length_b   1.000
_cell.length_c   1.000
_cell.angle_alpha   90.00
_cell.angle_beta   90.00
_cell.angle_gamma   90.00
#
_symmetry.space_group_name_H-M   'P 1'
#
loop_
_entity.id
_entity.type
_entity.pdbx_description
1 polymer ?
#
loop_
_entity_poly.entity_id
_entity_poly.type
_entity_poly.pdbx_seq_one_letter_code
_entity_poly.pdbx_strand_id
1 'polypeptide(L)' 'MLRVAGQVSYHRLILDPLSRVMFSSDGDDFEFREQCLKEGKTVHEALWLLARKKYAKEMEVLEQWQIQS' A
#
# COMPACT_ATOMS: atom_id res chain seq x y z
N MET A 1 1.43 18.05 -8.70
CA MET A 1 2.30 18.76 -9.65
C MET A 1 3.56 19.14 -8.88
N LEU A 2 4.70 18.53 -9.20
CA LEU A 2 5.98 18.96 -8.63
C LEU A 2 6.65 19.89 -9.64
N ARG A 3 7.14 21.04 -9.18
CA ARG A 3 7.87 22.00 -10.00
C ARG A 3 9.26 22.18 -9.40
N VAL A 4 10.28 21.78 -10.15
CA VAL A 4 11.70 21.90 -9.74
C VAL A 4 12.47 22.49 -10.92
N ALA A 5 13.22 23.57 -10.69
CA ALA A 5 14.07 24.24 -11.69
C ALA A 5 13.37 24.54 -13.05
N GLY A 6 12.09 24.89 -13.04
CA GLY A 6 11.32 25.18 -14.26
C GLY A 6 10.76 23.95 -14.99
N GLN A 7 11.09 22.73 -14.55
CA GLN A 7 10.48 21.50 -15.04
C GLN A 7 9.22 21.17 -14.24
N VAL A 8 8.18 20.71 -14.94
CA VAL A 8 6.92 20.26 -14.37
C VAL A 8 6.81 18.76 -14.56
N SER A 9 6.63 18.03 -13.46
CA SER A 9 6.33 16.61 -13.48
C SER A 9 5.01 16.31 -12.77
N TYR A 10 4.30 15.33 -13.33
CA TYR A 10 3.05 14.81 -12.77
C TYR A 10 3.36 13.48 -12.08
N HIS A 11 3.15 13.43 -10.76
CA HIS A 11 3.33 12.24 -9.96
C HIS A 11 2.01 11.85 -9.32
N ARG A 12 1.72 10.55 -9.29
CA ARG A 12 0.63 10.01 -8.49
C ARG A 12 1.06 10.08 -7.03
N LEU A 13 0.30 10.82 -6.21
CA LEU A 13 0.46 10.81 -4.77
C LEU A 13 -0.26 9.58 -4.24
N ILE A 14 0.51 8.64 -3.70
CA ILE A 14 0.00 7.42 -3.08
C ILE A 14 -0.01 7.65 -1.58
N LEU A 15 -1.18 7.97 -1.03
CA LEU A 15 -1.31 8.42 0.35
C LEU A 15 -1.76 7.30 1.29
N ASP A 16 -2.54 6.34 0.80
CA ASP A 16 -3.04 5.25 1.64
C ASP A 16 -2.01 4.10 1.75
N PRO A 17 -1.98 3.38 2.89
CA PRO A 17 -1.04 2.30 3.13
C PRO A 17 -1.22 1.12 2.15
N LEU A 18 -2.43 0.84 1.66
CA LEU A 18 -2.70 -0.27 0.75
C LEU A 18 -2.09 -0.03 -0.63
N SER A 19 -2.29 1.16 -1.19
CA SER A 19 -1.70 1.52 -2.47
C SER A 19 -0.17 1.60 -2.39
N ARG A 20 0.39 2.03 -1.24
CA ARG A 20 1.86 2.03 -1.05
C ARG A 20 2.45 0.63 -1.13
N VAL A 21 1.84 -0.37 -0.48
CA VAL A 21 2.34 -1.75 -0.58
C VAL A 21 2.01 -2.40 -1.93
N MET A 22 0.94 -1.98 -2.58
CA MET A 22 0.58 -2.45 -3.92
C MET A 22 1.62 -2.07 -4.97
N PHE A 23 2.09 -0.82 -4.95
CA PHE A 23 3.09 -0.26 -5.86
C PHE A 23 4.52 -0.29 -5.30
N SER A 24 4.74 -1.05 -4.23
CA SER A 24 6.08 -1.18 -3.65
C SER A 24 7.05 -1.82 -4.65
N SER A 25 8.26 -1.26 -4.71
CA SER A 25 9.39 -1.83 -5.47
C SER A 25 10.38 -2.57 -4.56
N ASP A 26 10.02 -2.79 -3.29
CA ASP A 26 10.83 -3.49 -2.31
C ASP A 26 10.77 -5.02 -2.55
N GLY A 27 11.92 -5.69 -2.51
CA GLY A 27 12.02 -7.12 -2.76
C GLY A 27 11.33 -7.95 -1.68
N ASP A 28 11.47 -7.56 -0.41
CA ASP A 28 10.87 -8.27 0.72
C ASP A 28 9.34 -8.24 0.67
N ASP A 29 8.78 -7.14 0.17
CA ASP A 29 7.33 -6.98 -0.02
C ASP A 29 6.82 -7.92 -1.11
N PHE A 30 7.60 -8.12 -2.18
CA PHE A 30 7.28 -9.06 -3.25
C PHE A 30 7.31 -10.50 -2.74
N GLU A 31 8.38 -10.90 -2.04
CA GLU A 31 8.51 -12.25 -1.47
C GLU A 31 7.38 -12.56 -0.48
N PHE A 32 7.01 -11.61 0.37
CA PHE A 32 5.90 -11.77 1.29
C PHE A 32 4.56 -12.02 0.57
N ARG A 33 4.30 -11.27 -0.51
CA ARG A 33 3.09 -11.45 -1.33
C ARG A 33 3.08 -12.81 -2.00
N GLU A 34 4.20 -13.22 -2.60
CA GLU A 34 4.34 -14.55 -3.22
C GLU A 34 4.09 -15.67 -2.22
N GLN A 35 4.59 -15.53 -1.00
CA GLN A 35 4.34 -16.50 0.08
C GLN A 35 2.86 -16.56 0.45
N CYS A 36 2.19 -15.41 0.63
CA CYS A 36 0.75 -15.36 0.91
C CYS A 36 -0.08 -16.04 -0.19
N LEU A 37 0.30 -15.83 -1.45
CA LEU A 37 -0.38 -16.47 -2.59
C LEU A 37 -0.17 -17.98 -2.60
N LYS A 38 1.03 -18.47 -2.28
CA LYS A 38 1.31 -19.92 -2.12
C LYS A 38 0.51 -20.55 -0.99
N GLU A 39 0.20 -19.79 0.05
CA GLU A 39 -0.69 -20.19 1.15
C GLU A 39 -2.18 -20.14 0.79
N GLY A 40 -2.51 -19.81 -0.46
CA GLY A 40 -3.89 -19.75 -0.97
C GLY A 40 -4.63 -18.47 -0.62
N LYS A 41 -3.96 -17.44 -0.10
CA LYS A 41 -4.58 -16.13 0.13
C LYS A 41 -4.83 -15.42 -1.19
N THR A 42 -5.88 -14.61 -1.23
CA THR A 42 -6.13 -13.71 -2.36
C THR A 42 -5.12 -12.56 -2.38
N VAL A 43 -4.96 -11.92 -3.53
CA VAL A 43 -4.10 -10.73 -3.67
C VAL A 43 -4.51 -9.62 -2.69
N HIS A 44 -5.82 -9.42 -2.51
CA HIS A 44 -6.34 -8.39 -1.59
C HIS A 44 -5.96 -8.67 -0.14
N GLU A 45 -6.08 -9.93 0.30
CA GLU A 45 -5.67 -10.34 1.64
C GLU A 45 -4.16 -10.21 1.82
N ALA A 46 -3.36 -10.58 0.83
CA ALA A 46 -1.91 -10.43 0.88
C ALA A 46 -1.49 -8.96 1.05
N LEU A 47 -2.11 -8.05 0.28
CA LEU A 47 -1.88 -6.61 0.39
C LEU A 47 -2.33 -6.06 1.75
N TRP A 48 -3.49 -6.52 2.25
CA TRP A 48 -3.99 -6.13 3.56
C TRP A 48 -3.03 -6.53 4.69
N LEU A 49 -2.57 -7.78 4.68
CA LEU A 49 -1.61 -8.30 5.66
C LEU A 49 -0.27 -7.56 5.59
N LEU A 50 0.23 -7.31 4.38
CA LEU A 50 1.47 -6.57 4.18
C LEU A 50 1.35 -5.11 4.67
N ALA A 51 0.23 -4.45 4.39
CA ALA A 51 -0.04 -3.10 4.87
C ALA A 51 -0.13 -3.05 6.39
N ARG A 52 -0.80 -4.02 7.04
CA ARG A 52 -0.83 -4.12 8.51
C ARG A 52 0.56 -4.35 9.11
N LYS A 53 1.42 -5.11 8.43
CA LYS A 53 2.81 -5.36 8.86
C LYS A 53 3.67 -4.08 8.82
N LYS A 54 3.60 -3.30 7.72
CA LYS A 54 4.45 -2.09 7.55
C LYS A 54 3.87 -0.83 8.18
N TYR A 55 2.55 -0.66 8.16
CA TYR A 55 1.86 0.57 8.49
C TYR A 55 0.74 0.34 9.52
N ALA A 56 1.03 -0.42 10.58
CA ALA A 56 0.04 -0.85 11.58
C ALA A 56 -0.83 0.30 12.12
N LYS A 57 -0.22 1.42 12.54
CA LYS A 57 -0.94 2.60 13.05
C LYS A 57 -1.89 3.22 12.02
N GLU A 58 -1.46 3.30 10.77
CA GLU A 58 -2.28 3.88 9.70
C GLU A 58 -3.43 2.95 9.33
N MET A 59 -3.19 1.63 9.33
CA MET A 59 -4.21 0.61 9.13
C MET A 59 -5.24 0.58 10.27
N GLU A 60 -4.84 0.77 11.52
CA GLU A 60 -5.78 0.88 12.65
C GLU A 60 -6.77 2.04 12.46
N VAL A 61 -6.29 3.20 11.98
CA VAL A 61 -7.15 4.33 11.65
C VAL A 61 -8.05 4.01 10.46
N LEU A 62 -7.51 3.36 9.42
CA LEU A 62 -8.26 2.96 8.23
C LEU A 62 -9.39 1.96 8.56
N GLU A 63 -9.11 0.99 9.43
CA GLU A 63 -10.08 -0.02 9.90
C GLU A 63 -11.24 0.59 10.68
N GLN A 64 -11.00 1.72 11.36
CA GLN A 64 -12.01 2.47 12.11
C GLN A 64 -12.78 3.46 11.24
N TRP A 65 -12.40 3.64 9.97
CA TRP A 65 -13.02 4.63 9.10
C TRP A 65 -14.43 4.19 8.71
N GLN A 66 -15.43 4.88 9.27
CA GLN A 66 -16.81 4.74 8.86
C GLN A 66 -17.09 5.65 7.65
N ILE A 67 -17.62 5.08 6.58
CA ILE A 67 -18.13 5.86 5.45
C ILE A 67 -19.43 6.50 5.93
N GLN A 68 -19.47 7.83 6.02
CA GLN A 68 -20.71 8.55 6.25
C GLN A 68 -21.59 8.39 5.01
N SER A 69 -22.69 7.66 5.17
CA SER A 69 -23.74 7.44 4.17
C SER A 69 -24.72 8.61 4.10
#